data_AF-A0A4P2QQC9-F1
#
_entry.id   AF-A0A4P2QQC9-F1
#
_cell.length_a   1.000
_cell.length_b   1.000
_cell.length_c   1.000
_cell.angle_alpha   90.00
_cell.angle_beta   90.00
_cell.angle_gamma   90.00
#
_symmetry.space_group_name_H-M   'P 1'
#
loop_
_entity.id
_entity.type
_entity.pdbx_description
1 polymer ?
#
loop_
_entity_poly.entity_id
_entity_poly.type
_entity_poly.pdbx_seq_one_letter_code
_entity_poly.pdbx_strand_id
1 'polypeptide(L)'
;MRGAARPDAHEVADADVADLGLGWDDLDDGYWRLRGGAFALVVVEIEAVAAAENDDLLRLFGHDEAPTLAARRWLAQQVGAEEIAMAMHDLEGFDEVVRKLLSTLPPEQVLSAFPPEQRVAGLPPEQVLSAFPPEQRVAGLPPEQRVAGLPPEQVLLALPDDVLRALSDSYLDTLSAETRAAIRARVGR
;
A
#
# COMPACT_ATOMS: atom_id res chain seq x y z
N MET A 1 54.69 16.33 32.69
CA MET A 1 53.32 16.68 32.26
C MET A 1 52.56 15.37 32.15
N ARG A 2 51.56 15.14 33.00
CA ARG A 2 50.80 13.88 33.06
C ARG A 2 49.92 13.80 31.80
N GLY A 3 50.05 12.73 31.04
CA GLY A 3 49.06 12.36 30.02
C GLY A 3 47.74 12.11 30.72
N ALA A 4 46.68 12.78 30.28
CA ALA A 4 45.34 12.48 30.71
C ALA A 4 44.98 11.09 30.17
N ALA A 5 44.61 10.17 31.07
CA ALA A 5 44.04 8.90 30.68
C ALA A 5 42.56 9.13 30.30
N ARG A 6 42.17 8.62 29.13
CA ARG A 6 40.81 8.61 28.60
C ARG A 6 39.91 7.77 29.52
N PRO A 7 38.64 8.13 29.74
CA PRO A 7 37.74 7.31 30.55
C PRO A 7 37.34 6.02 29.81
N ASP A 8 37.77 4.87 30.35
CA ASP A 8 37.33 3.45 30.31
C ASP A 8 36.50 2.83 29.14
N ALA A 9 36.07 3.56 28.10
CA ALA A 9 35.16 3.00 27.09
C ALA A 9 35.84 2.12 26.03
N HIS A 10 37.18 2.15 25.91
CA HIS A 10 37.91 1.49 24.81
C HIS A 10 39.23 0.83 25.25
N GLU A 11 39.22 0.03 26.33
CA GLU A 11 40.42 -0.67 26.84
C GLU A 11 41.24 -1.39 25.75
N VAL A 12 40.56 -1.98 24.75
CA VAL A 12 41.21 -2.67 23.62
C VAL A 12 41.97 -1.68 22.71
N ALA A 13 41.37 -0.54 22.39
CA ALA A 13 42.01 0.46 21.53
C ALA A 13 43.20 1.13 22.23
N ASP A 14 43.12 1.31 23.55
CA ASP A 14 44.21 1.87 24.35
C ASP A 14 45.38 0.90 24.48
N ALA A 15 45.09 -0.41 24.63
CA ALA A 15 46.11 -1.45 24.60
C ALA A 15 46.84 -1.50 23.25
N ASP A 16 46.11 -1.49 22.14
CA ASP A 16 46.70 -1.51 20.79
C ASP A 16 47.56 -0.27 20.53
N VAL A 17 47.12 0.91 20.97
CA VAL A 17 47.89 2.15 20.82
C VAL A 17 49.18 2.12 21.65
N ALA A 18 49.13 1.60 22.88
CA ALA A 18 50.31 1.44 23.71
C ALA A 18 51.29 0.41 23.12
N ASP A 19 50.80 -0.73 22.61
CA ASP A 19 51.61 -1.78 21.99
C ASP A 19 52.31 -1.29 20.72
N LEU A 20 51.69 -0.36 19.99
CA LEU A 20 52.29 0.29 18.83
C LEU A 20 53.26 1.42 19.19
N GLY A 21 53.47 1.71 20.49
CA GLY A 21 54.32 2.82 20.95
C GLY A 21 53.76 4.20 20.61
N LEU A 22 52.45 4.26 20.33
CA LEU A 22 51.72 5.48 20.02
C LEU A 22 51.12 6.07 21.29
N GLY A 23 50.63 7.29 21.21
CA GLY A 23 49.98 7.95 22.35
C GLY A 23 48.79 8.78 21.92
N TRP A 24 47.94 9.11 22.87
CA TRP A 24 46.80 9.98 22.64
C TRP A 24 47.12 11.43 23.03
N ASP A 25 46.53 12.35 22.28
CA ASP A 25 46.24 13.72 22.70
C ASP A 25 44.72 13.87 22.75
N ASP A 26 44.23 14.36 23.88
CA ASP A 26 42.85 14.79 24.03
C ASP A 26 42.66 16.13 23.30
N LEU A 27 41.67 16.20 22.40
CA LEU A 27 41.30 17.42 21.69
C LEU A 27 39.97 18.00 22.20
N ASP A 28 39.47 17.49 23.33
CA ASP A 28 38.17 17.80 23.94
C ASP A 28 36.97 17.28 23.10
N ASP A 29 35.79 17.27 23.73
CA ASP A 29 34.49 17.01 23.10
C ASP A 29 34.38 15.71 22.28
N GLY A 30 35.16 14.68 22.62
CA GLY A 30 35.15 13.37 21.95
C GLY A 30 36.10 13.24 20.77
N TYR A 31 36.93 14.26 20.51
CA TYR A 31 37.99 14.22 19.51
C TYR A 31 39.32 13.80 20.14
N TRP A 32 39.99 12.84 19.51
CA TRP A 32 41.26 12.31 19.98
C TRP A 32 42.27 12.30 18.85
N ARG A 33 43.49 12.74 19.09
CA ARG A 33 44.57 12.65 18.11
C ARG A 33 45.58 11.59 18.49
N LEU A 34 45.93 10.75 17.54
CA LEU A 34 47.01 9.80 17.70
C LEU A 34 48.36 10.49 17.45
N ARG A 35 49.28 10.30 18.38
CA ARG A 35 50.67 10.76 18.33
C ARG A 35 51.62 9.61 18.06
N GLY A 36 52.73 9.92 17.37
CA GLY A 36 53.80 8.97 17.08
C GLY A 36 53.61 8.18 15.79
N GLY A 37 52.45 8.32 15.13
CA GLY A 37 52.17 7.67 13.85
C GLY A 37 52.84 8.38 12.67
N ALA A 38 52.98 7.67 11.55
CA ALA A 38 53.53 8.22 10.30
C ALA A 38 52.61 9.28 9.64
N PHE A 39 51.34 9.32 10.04
CA PHE A 39 50.33 10.24 9.54
C PHE A 39 49.51 10.80 10.70
N ALA A 40 48.92 11.97 10.50
CA ALA A 40 47.96 12.52 11.45
C ALA A 40 46.67 11.68 11.42
N LEU A 41 46.36 11.02 12.53
CA LEU A 41 45.11 10.28 12.72
C LEU A 41 44.30 10.94 13.83
N VAL A 42 43.00 11.12 13.57
CA VAL A 42 42.02 11.59 14.55
C VAL A 42 40.96 10.50 14.72
N VAL A 43 40.68 10.16 15.97
CA VAL A 43 39.58 9.27 16.36
C VAL A 43 38.47 10.12 16.93
N VAL A 44 37.24 9.81 16.49
CA VAL A 44 36.03 10.56 16.81
C VAL A 44 35.08 9.62 17.53
N GLU A 45 34.78 9.92 18.80
CA GLU A 45 33.70 9.26 19.52
C GLU A 45 32.37 9.84 19.08
N ILE A 46 31.65 9.12 18.22
CA ILE A 46 30.43 9.63 17.57
C ILE A 46 29.41 10.14 18.60
N GLU A 47 29.17 9.42 19.70
CA GLU A 47 28.21 9.84 20.73
C GLU A 47 28.67 11.07 21.49
N ALA A 48 29.94 11.13 21.90
CA ALA A 48 30.49 12.28 22.62
C ALA A 48 30.47 13.54 21.75
N VAL A 49 30.91 13.44 20.49
CA VAL A 49 30.89 14.56 19.53
C VAL A 49 29.45 14.99 19.24
N ALA A 50 28.56 14.04 18.96
CA ALA A 50 27.16 14.35 18.65
C ALA A 50 26.43 14.99 19.84
N ALA A 51 26.80 14.64 21.07
CA ALA A 51 26.30 15.29 22.27
C ALA A 51 26.87 16.71 22.43
N ALA A 52 28.18 16.87 22.30
CA ALA A 52 28.87 18.15 22.48
C ALA A 52 28.47 19.20 21.42
N GLU A 53 28.38 18.79 20.15
CA GLU A 53 28.02 19.67 19.04
C GLU A 53 26.50 19.79 18.83
N ASN A 54 25.72 18.98 19.54
CA ASN A 54 24.29 18.81 19.31
C ASN A 54 23.97 18.48 17.83
N ASP A 55 24.77 17.58 17.25
CA ASP A 55 24.65 17.15 15.85
C ASP A 55 23.73 15.93 15.74
N ASP A 56 22.49 16.18 15.31
CA ASP A 56 21.49 15.12 15.13
C ASP A 56 21.77 14.17 13.96
N LEU A 57 22.59 14.57 12.98
CA LEU A 57 23.00 13.68 11.90
C LEU A 57 24.04 12.69 12.40
N LEU A 58 25.00 13.13 13.21
CA LEU A 58 25.96 12.22 13.85
C LEU A 58 25.27 11.24 14.80
N ARG A 59 24.20 11.65 15.50
CA ARG A 59 23.38 10.75 16.34
C ARG A 59 22.79 9.57 15.57
N LEU A 60 22.54 9.69 14.25
CA LEU A 60 22.05 8.57 13.43
C LEU A 60 23.04 7.40 13.35
N PHE A 61 24.33 7.66 13.59
CA PHE A 61 25.40 6.66 13.52
C PHE A 61 25.84 6.17 14.91
N GLY A 62 25.25 6.69 15.99
CA GLY A 62 25.46 6.25 17.37
C GLY A 62 24.36 5.30 17.85
N HIS A 63 24.36 4.98 19.14
CA HIS A 63 23.30 4.16 19.75
C HIS A 63 22.11 5.00 20.27
N ASP A 64 22.24 6.32 20.30
CA ASP A 64 21.18 7.23 20.74
C ASP A 64 20.08 7.38 19.69
N GLU A 65 18.84 7.62 20.14
CA GLU A 65 17.74 7.93 19.23
C GLU A 65 17.97 9.27 18.53
N ALA A 66 17.96 9.27 17.19
CA ALA A 66 17.99 10.51 16.42
C ALA A 66 16.74 11.36 16.72
N PRO A 67 16.89 12.56 17.31
CA PRO A 67 15.78 13.25 17.95
C PRO A 67 14.95 14.09 16.97
N THR A 68 15.49 14.48 15.81
CA THR A 68 14.81 15.41 14.90
C THR A 68 14.27 14.79 13.61
N LEU A 69 13.15 15.33 13.15
CA LEU A 69 12.51 14.97 11.90
C LEU A 69 13.40 15.25 10.68
N ALA A 70 14.29 16.25 10.76
CA ALA A 70 15.23 16.59 9.70
C ALA A 70 16.26 15.47 9.49
N ALA A 71 16.85 14.94 10.56
CA ALA A 71 17.79 13.82 10.49
C ALA A 71 17.14 12.56 9.93
N ARG A 72 15.92 12.22 10.38
CA ARG A 72 15.14 11.09 9.86
C ARG A 72 14.78 11.24 8.38
N ARG A 73 14.45 12.46 7.94
CA ARG A 73 14.20 12.77 6.53
C ARG A 73 15.46 12.67 5.68
N TRP A 74 16.60 13.16 6.19
CA TRP A 74 17.88 13.01 5.51
C TRP A 74 18.25 11.53 5.34
N LEU A 75 18.12 10.72 6.41
CA LEU A 75 18.34 9.28 6.33
C LEU A 75 17.44 8.66 5.27
N ALA A 76 16.14 8.97 5.29
CA ALA A 76 15.19 8.47 4.29
C ALA A 76 15.51 8.87 2.84
N GLN A 77 16.16 10.01 2.62
CA GLN A 77 16.65 10.40 1.31
C GLN A 77 17.89 9.59 0.88
N GLN A 78 18.74 9.19 1.82
CA GLN A 78 19.95 8.42 1.52
C GLN A 78 19.67 6.92 1.34
N VAL A 79 18.81 6.31 2.18
CA VAL A 79 18.49 4.87 2.07
C VAL A 79 17.40 4.60 1.02
N GLY A 80 16.61 5.62 0.66
CA GLY A 80 15.46 5.47 -0.24
C GLY A 80 14.19 5.00 0.49
N ALA A 81 13.04 5.56 0.09
CA ALA A 81 11.76 5.24 0.73
C ALA A 81 11.34 3.77 0.56
N GLU A 82 11.77 3.14 -0.53
CA GLU A 82 11.50 1.73 -0.84
C GLU A 82 12.30 0.78 0.07
N GLU A 83 13.57 1.09 0.31
CA GLU A 83 14.45 0.33 1.20
C GLU A 83 13.97 0.42 2.66
N ILE A 84 13.51 1.60 3.10
CA ILE A 84 12.91 1.78 4.43
C ILE A 84 11.60 1.01 4.55
N ALA A 85 10.74 1.04 3.52
CA ALA A 85 9.49 0.29 3.53
C ALA A 85 9.75 -1.23 3.60
N MET A 86 10.77 -1.72 2.90
CA MET A 86 11.22 -3.11 2.99
C MET A 86 11.78 -3.44 4.38
N ALA A 87 12.68 -2.60 4.92
CA ALA A 87 13.26 -2.84 6.25
C ALA A 87 12.20 -2.79 7.37
N MET A 88 11.17 -1.95 7.24
CA MET A 88 10.05 -1.91 8.18
C MET A 88 9.19 -3.17 8.12
N HIS A 89 9.04 -3.78 6.94
CA HIS A 89 8.30 -5.03 6.77
C HIS A 89 8.95 -6.21 7.51
N ASP A 90 10.27 -6.19 7.66
CA ASP A 90 11.03 -7.23 8.36
C ASP A 90 11.04 -7.07 9.89
N LEU A 91 10.46 -5.98 10.43
CA LEU A 91 10.35 -5.79 11.88
C LEU A 91 9.31 -6.73 12.48
N GLU A 92 9.69 -7.43 13.55
CA GLU A 92 8.78 -8.31 14.29
C GLU A 92 7.56 -7.52 14.79
N GLY A 93 6.36 -7.99 14.45
CA GLY A 93 5.10 -7.33 14.81
C GLY A 93 4.61 -6.23 13.85
N PHE A 94 5.35 -5.91 12.79
CA PHE A 94 4.91 -4.94 11.77
C PHE A 94 3.53 -5.29 11.19
N ASP A 95 3.31 -6.55 10.82
CA ASP A 95 2.01 -7.06 10.32
C ASP A 95 0.86 -6.86 11.30
N GLU A 96 1.12 -7.01 12.61
CA GLU A 96 0.11 -6.81 13.64
C GLU A 96 -0.27 -5.34 13.76
N VAL A 97 0.72 -4.45 13.73
CA VAL A 97 0.51 -3.00 13.73
C VAL A 97 -0.28 -2.57 12.49
N VAL A 98 0.11 -3.04 11.30
CA VAL A 98 -0.61 -2.74 10.05
C VAL A 98 -2.05 -3.25 10.13
N ARG A 99 -2.27 -4.49 10.59
CA ARG A 99 -3.61 -5.06 10.75
C ARG A 99 -4.48 -4.27 11.73
N LYS A 100 -3.90 -3.83 12.85
CA LYS A 100 -4.58 -2.99 13.84
C LYS A 100 -4.88 -1.60 13.29
N LEU A 101 -4.00 -1.03 12.47
CA LEU A 101 -4.25 0.25 11.82
C LEU A 101 -5.38 0.13 10.80
N LEU A 102 -5.33 -0.89 9.93
CA LEU A 102 -6.35 -1.19 8.95
C LEU A 102 -7.72 -1.44 9.58
N SER A 103 -7.79 -2.08 10.75
CA SER A 103 -9.07 -2.30 11.45
C SER A 103 -9.69 -1.04 12.06
N THR A 104 -8.91 0.02 12.22
CA THR A 104 -9.40 1.34 12.67
C THR A 104 -9.87 2.24 11.53
N LEU A 105 -9.52 1.92 10.29
CA LEU A 105 -9.90 2.70 9.11
C LEU A 105 -11.28 2.27 8.57
N PRO A 106 -12.14 3.21 8.16
CA PRO A 106 -13.35 2.91 7.41
C PRO A 106 -13.05 2.10 6.15
N PRO A 107 -13.85 1.06 5.83
CA PRO A 107 -13.64 0.23 4.63
C PRO A 107 -13.58 1.04 3.34
N GLU A 108 -14.35 2.11 3.24
CA GLU A 108 -14.36 3.01 2.07
C GLU A 108 -13.01 3.69 1.84
N GLN A 109 -12.32 4.09 2.91
CA GLN A 109 -10.99 4.70 2.80
C GLN A 109 -9.95 3.69 2.35
N VAL A 110 -9.99 2.47 2.89
CA VAL A 110 -9.09 1.39 2.48
C VAL A 110 -9.32 1.01 1.02
N LEU A 111 -10.58 0.82 0.61
CA LEU A 111 -10.93 0.46 -0.77
C LEU A 111 -10.62 1.59 -1.76
N SER A 112 -10.65 2.85 -1.34
CA SER A 112 -10.35 4.00 -2.21
C SER A 112 -8.92 3.96 -2.79
N ALA A 113 -7.98 3.33 -2.09
CA ALA A 113 -6.59 3.15 -2.53
C ALA A 113 -6.44 2.15 -3.68
N PHE A 114 -7.46 1.34 -3.96
CA PHE A 114 -7.44 0.32 -5.00
C PHE A 114 -8.28 0.73 -6.22
N PRO A 115 -7.89 0.33 -7.45
CA PRO A 115 -8.72 0.47 -8.63
C PRO A 115 -9.99 -0.40 -8.54
N PRO A 116 -11.10 -0.04 -9.20
CA PRO A 116 -12.38 -0.72 -9.09
C PRO A 116 -12.32 -2.24 -9.30
N GLU A 117 -11.50 -2.69 -10.26
CA GLU A 117 -11.33 -4.10 -10.61
C GLU A 117 -10.73 -4.90 -9.46
N GLN A 118 -9.81 -4.31 -8.69
CA GLN A 118 -9.18 -4.94 -7.54
C GLN A 118 -10.10 -4.95 -6.31
N ARG A 119 -11.02 -3.98 -6.18
CA ARG A 119 -11.99 -3.93 -5.06
C ARG A 119 -12.97 -5.10 -5.09
N VAL A 120 -13.31 -5.57 -6.28
CA VAL A 120 -14.23 -6.71 -6.48
C VAL A 120 -13.49 -8.01 -6.81
N ALA A 121 -12.17 -8.00 -6.84
CA ALA A 121 -11.36 -9.18 -7.10
C ALA A 121 -11.62 -10.24 -6.02
N GLY A 122 -11.89 -11.48 -6.44
CA GLY A 122 -12.21 -12.58 -5.54
C GLY A 122 -13.69 -12.68 -5.12
N LEU A 123 -14.53 -11.69 -5.47
CA LEU A 123 -15.99 -11.84 -5.31
C LEU A 123 -16.57 -12.63 -6.51
N PRO A 124 -17.52 -13.56 -6.26
CA PRO A 124 -18.25 -14.20 -7.34
C PRO A 124 -19.05 -13.17 -8.14
N PRO A 125 -19.15 -13.32 -9.47
CA PRO A 125 -19.87 -12.37 -10.33
C PRO A 125 -21.30 -12.11 -9.88
N GLU A 126 -21.97 -13.12 -9.33
CA GLU A 126 -23.34 -13.02 -8.82
C GLU A 126 -23.47 -12.01 -7.66
N GLN A 127 -22.51 -11.99 -6.73
CA GLN A 127 -22.51 -11.03 -5.62
C GLN A 127 -22.28 -9.61 -6.11
N VAL A 128 -21.35 -9.42 -7.05
CA VAL A 128 -21.10 -8.10 -7.67
C VAL A 128 -22.35 -7.63 -8.41
N LEU A 129 -22.96 -8.47 -9.23
CA LEU A 129 -24.18 -8.14 -9.98
C LEU A 129 -25.38 -7.89 -9.06
N SER A 130 -25.47 -8.57 -7.92
CA SER A 130 -26.56 -8.39 -6.95
C SER A 130 -26.64 -6.95 -6.41
N ALA A 131 -25.51 -6.24 -6.36
CA ALA A 131 -25.45 -4.84 -5.91
C ALA A 131 -26.05 -3.85 -6.93
N PHE A 132 -26.28 -4.30 -8.17
CA PHE A 132 -26.89 -3.49 -9.23
C PHE A 132 -28.38 -3.84 -9.43
N PRO A 133 -29.22 -2.87 -9.82
CA PRO A 133 -30.59 -3.12 -10.22
C PRO A 133 -30.66 -3.98 -11.51
N PRO A 134 -31.74 -4.76 -11.72
CA PRO A 134 -31.85 -5.73 -12.82
C PRO A 134 -31.56 -5.15 -14.20
N GLU A 135 -32.00 -3.92 -14.45
CA GLU A 135 -31.84 -3.22 -15.73
C GLU A 135 -30.36 -2.94 -16.04
N GLN A 136 -29.56 -2.63 -15.01
CA GLN A 136 -28.13 -2.37 -15.15
C GLN A 136 -27.32 -3.66 -15.34
N ARG A 137 -27.78 -4.78 -14.79
CA ARG A 137 -27.12 -6.09 -14.97
C ARG A 137 -27.10 -6.54 -16.43
N VAL A 138 -28.15 -6.19 -17.19
CA VAL A 138 -28.30 -6.59 -18.60
C VAL A 138 -27.95 -5.47 -19.59
N ALA A 139 -27.66 -4.26 -19.11
CA ALA A 139 -27.40 -3.09 -19.95
C ALA A 139 -26.19 -3.27 -20.90
N GLY A 140 -25.19 -4.05 -20.49
CA GLY A 140 -24.02 -4.38 -21.31
C GLY A 140 -24.21 -5.56 -22.27
N LEU A 141 -25.31 -6.31 -22.16
CA LEU A 141 -25.57 -7.47 -23.01
C LEU A 141 -26.21 -7.03 -24.35
N PRO A 142 -25.86 -7.69 -25.47
CA PRO A 142 -26.57 -7.52 -26.74
C PRO A 142 -28.02 -8.02 -26.62
N PRO A 143 -28.97 -7.46 -27.41
CA PRO A 143 -30.40 -7.77 -27.30
C PRO A 143 -30.72 -9.26 -27.31
N GLU A 144 -30.03 -10.04 -28.13
CA GLU A 144 -30.21 -11.48 -28.27
C GLU A 144 -29.88 -12.23 -26.98
N GLN A 145 -28.86 -11.77 -26.24
CA GLN A 145 -28.46 -12.34 -24.95
C GLN A 145 -29.37 -11.90 -23.80
N ARG A 146 -30.04 -10.75 -23.90
CA ARG A 146 -31.00 -10.29 -22.88
C ARG A 146 -32.26 -11.14 -22.84
N VAL A 147 -32.68 -11.65 -23.98
CA VAL A 147 -33.87 -12.51 -24.12
C VAL A 147 -33.51 -13.99 -24.19
N ALA A 148 -32.22 -14.34 -24.12
CA ALA A 148 -31.77 -15.71 -24.11
C ALA A 148 -32.32 -16.44 -22.88
N GLY A 149 -33.03 -17.55 -23.11
CA GLY A 149 -33.69 -18.32 -22.06
C GLY A 149 -35.13 -17.93 -21.77
N LEU A 150 -35.65 -16.85 -22.37
CA LEU A 150 -37.09 -16.57 -22.36
C LEU A 150 -37.82 -17.48 -23.36
N PRO A 151 -39.04 -17.96 -23.04
CA PRO A 151 -39.86 -18.68 -24.01
C PRO A 151 -40.22 -17.77 -25.19
N PRO A 152 -40.37 -18.31 -26.43
CA PRO A 152 -40.63 -17.53 -27.63
C PRO A 152 -41.83 -16.57 -27.50
N GLU A 153 -42.86 -16.98 -26.77
CA GLU A 153 -44.05 -16.17 -26.48
C GLU A 153 -43.75 -14.91 -25.65
N GLN A 154 -42.83 -14.97 -24.69
CA GLN A 154 -42.41 -13.80 -23.91
C GLN A 154 -41.54 -12.86 -24.73
N VAL A 155 -40.74 -13.39 -25.65
CA VAL A 155 -39.94 -12.58 -26.58
C VAL A 155 -40.86 -11.82 -27.55
N LEU A 156 -41.93 -12.44 -28.03
CA LEU A 156 -42.97 -11.79 -28.83
C LEU A 156 -43.56 -10.57 -28.10
N LEU A 157 -43.81 -10.68 -26.80
CA LEU A 157 -44.33 -9.56 -25.99
C LEU A 157 -43.31 -8.43 -25.80
N ALA A 158 -42.02 -8.63 -26.10
CA ALA A 158 -41.03 -7.56 -26.10
C ALA A 158 -40.93 -6.83 -27.45
N LEU A 159 -41.60 -7.31 -28.51
CA LEU A 159 -41.54 -6.69 -29.84
C LEU A 159 -42.34 -5.38 -29.92
N PRO A 160 -41.95 -4.47 -30.84
CA PRO A 160 -42.71 -3.27 -31.16
C PRO A 160 -44.12 -3.57 -31.70
N ASP A 161 -45.07 -2.67 -31.44
CA ASP A 161 -46.48 -2.87 -31.81
C ASP A 161 -46.69 -2.98 -33.34
N ASP A 162 -45.88 -2.30 -34.15
CA ASP A 162 -45.91 -2.39 -35.62
C ASP A 162 -45.55 -3.78 -36.13
N VAL A 163 -44.55 -4.43 -35.51
CA VAL A 163 -44.19 -5.82 -35.80
C VAL A 163 -45.32 -6.76 -35.36
N LEU A 164 -45.92 -6.51 -34.19
CA LEU A 164 -47.06 -7.29 -33.71
C LEU A 164 -48.29 -7.15 -34.62
N ARG A 165 -48.53 -5.98 -35.25
CA ARG A 165 -49.61 -5.78 -36.24
C ARG A 165 -49.38 -6.56 -37.52
N ALA A 166 -48.14 -6.88 -37.86
CA ALA A 166 -47.81 -7.63 -39.07
C ALA A 166 -48.01 -9.15 -38.91
N LEU A 167 -48.18 -9.65 -37.68
CA LEU A 167 -48.49 -11.06 -37.42
C LEU A 167 -49.88 -11.43 -37.97
N SER A 168 -49.98 -12.61 -38.59
CA SER A 168 -51.24 -13.14 -39.10
C SER A 168 -52.13 -13.68 -37.97
N ASP A 169 -53.44 -13.61 -38.13
CA ASP A 169 -54.39 -14.19 -37.17
C ASP A 169 -54.18 -15.70 -37.00
N SER A 170 -53.81 -16.39 -38.08
CA SER A 170 -53.46 -17.81 -38.05
C SER A 170 -52.24 -18.12 -37.17
N TYR A 171 -51.26 -17.20 -37.09
CA TYR A 171 -50.11 -17.34 -36.20
C TYR A 171 -50.49 -17.03 -34.76
N LEU A 172 -51.32 -16.00 -34.53
CA LEU A 172 -51.84 -15.71 -33.19
C LEU A 172 -52.65 -16.88 -32.61
N ASP A 173 -53.32 -17.65 -33.47
CA ASP A 173 -54.11 -18.82 -33.08
C ASP A 173 -53.27 -20.03 -32.62
N THR A 174 -51.98 -20.09 -32.96
CA THR A 174 -51.06 -21.12 -32.44
C THR A 174 -50.46 -20.77 -31.08
N LEU A 175 -50.54 -19.49 -30.66
CA LEU A 175 -50.05 -19.02 -29.36
C LEU A 175 -51.02 -19.38 -28.23
N SER A 176 -50.51 -19.40 -27.00
CA SER A 176 -51.35 -19.53 -25.80
C SER A 176 -52.43 -18.44 -25.71
N ALA A 177 -53.53 -18.74 -25.02
CA ALA A 177 -54.66 -17.81 -24.88
C ALA A 177 -54.26 -16.50 -24.19
N GLU A 178 -53.34 -16.59 -23.23
CA GLU A 178 -52.80 -15.44 -22.48
C GLU A 178 -51.95 -14.53 -23.38
N THR A 179 -50.97 -15.09 -24.09
CA THR A 179 -50.11 -14.32 -25.01
C THR A 179 -50.93 -13.69 -26.14
N ARG A 180 -51.89 -14.44 -26.70
CA ARG A 180 -52.80 -13.93 -27.74
C ARG A 180 -53.62 -12.74 -27.25
N ALA A 181 -54.20 -12.84 -26.05
CA ALA A 181 -54.99 -11.76 -25.47
C ALA A 181 -54.13 -10.52 -25.19
N ALA A 182 -52.90 -10.71 -24.69
CA ALA A 182 -51.96 -9.63 -24.43
C ALA A 182 -51.53 -8.91 -25.73
N ILE A 183 -51.25 -9.65 -26.80
CA ILE A 183 -50.93 -9.08 -28.10
C ILE A 183 -52.14 -8.30 -28.64
N ARG A 184 -53.33 -8.92 -28.68
CA ARG A 184 -54.57 -8.28 -29.15
C ARG A 184 -54.90 -6.97 -28.42
N ALA A 185 -54.71 -6.95 -27.10
CA ALA A 185 -54.89 -5.74 -26.29
C ALA A 185 -53.92 -4.61 -26.67
N ARG A 186 -52.66 -4.93 -27.02
CA ARG A 186 -51.67 -3.92 -27.47
C ARG A 186 -51.94 -3.41 -28.88
N VAL A 187 -52.33 -4.28 -29.80
CA VAL A 187 -52.58 -3.90 -31.21
C VAL A 187 -54.01 -3.46 -31.52
N GLY A 188 -54.92 -3.50 -30.54
CA GLY A 188 -56.29 -3.01 -30.65
C GLY A 188 -57.15 -3.83 -31.62
N ARG A 189 -56.97 -5.16 -31.62
CA ARG A 189 -57.64 -6.11 -32.52
C ARG A 189 -58.41 -7.16 -31.74
#